data_AF-A0A9R1GIV0-F1
#
_entry.id   AF-A0A9R1GIV0-F1
#
_cell.length_a   1.000
_cell.length_b   1.000
_cell.length_c   1.000
_cell.angle_alpha   90.00
_cell.angle_beta   90.00
_cell.angle_gamma   90.00
#
_symmetry.space_group_name_H-M   'P 1'
#
loop_
_entity.id
_entity.type
_entity.pdbx_description
1 polymer ?
#
loop_
_entity_poly.entity_id
_entity_poly.type
_entity_poly.pdbx_seq_one_letter_code
_entity_poly.pdbx_strand_id
1 'polypeptide(L)'
;MACFQTRPSAAVVVVITMFLLQACYEASASSSLQLQLPRHQMRKMLSVSAPSMPSSGGGRRSTEPLELEECSKDLLEVFQINAPSMAGGIPAYSVEFTNTCMECLVCDVHVACGDFASNDVIDPTKFRRLGFNDCLVNGGLSIEPSFPVSFQYGNSFPYPMTVSSASCHRN
;
A
#
# COMPACT_ATOMS: atom_id res chain seq x y z
N MET A 1 64.27 -6.38 23.86
CA MET A 1 63.08 -6.59 23.02
C MET A 1 62.27 -5.30 23.05
N ALA A 2 62.36 -4.46 22.01
CA ALA A 2 61.67 -3.17 21.95
C ALA A 2 60.32 -3.34 21.26
N CYS A 3 59.23 -2.99 21.95
CA CYS A 3 57.89 -2.89 21.38
C CYS A 3 57.79 -1.60 20.55
N PHE A 4 57.72 -1.71 19.23
CA PHE A 4 57.37 -0.60 18.35
C PHE A 4 55.85 -0.38 18.41
N GLN A 5 55.41 0.61 19.19
CA GLN A 5 54.05 1.15 19.07
C GLN A 5 54.05 2.21 17.96
N THR A 6 53.71 1.81 16.74
CA THR A 6 53.43 2.74 15.64
C THR A 6 52.03 3.31 15.83
N ARG A 7 51.96 4.55 16.36
CA ARG A 7 50.73 5.35 16.29
C ARG A 7 50.50 5.71 14.82
N PRO A 8 49.37 5.31 14.19
CA PRO A 8 49.09 5.72 12.84
C PRO A 8 48.97 7.26 12.81
N SER A 9 49.65 7.89 11.85
CA SER A 9 49.52 9.33 11.64
C SER A 9 48.06 9.67 11.34
N ALA A 10 47.60 10.86 11.73
CA ALA A 10 46.25 11.34 11.46
C ALA A 10 45.86 11.19 9.97
N ALA A 11 46.83 11.34 9.06
CA ALA A 11 46.63 11.14 7.63
C ALA A 11 46.22 9.69 7.27
N VAL A 12 46.79 8.68 7.94
CA VAL A 12 46.47 7.26 7.71
C VAL A 12 45.04 6.96 8.19
N VAL A 13 44.62 7.54 9.31
CA VAL A 13 43.26 7.40 9.83
C VAL A 13 42.24 8.05 8.90
N VAL A 14 42.54 9.23 8.35
CA VAL A 14 41.67 9.92 7.39
C VAL A 14 41.54 9.12 6.07
N VAL A 15 42.64 8.56 5.56
CA VAL A 15 42.58 7.75 4.33
C VAL A 15 41.78 6.47 4.54
N ILE A 16 41.96 5.77 5.67
CA ILE A 16 41.17 4.55 5.97
C ILE A 16 39.69 4.90 6.15
N THR A 17 39.37 5.98 6.86
CA THR A 17 37.96 6.40 7.03
C THR A 17 37.31 6.84 5.72
N MET A 18 38.03 7.54 4.84
CA MET A 18 37.53 7.85 3.49
C MET A 18 37.32 6.60 2.64
N PHE A 19 38.24 5.62 2.67
CA PHE A 19 38.07 4.34 1.96
C PHE A 19 36.87 3.54 2.48
N LEU A 20 36.65 3.50 3.80
CA LEU A 20 35.48 2.85 4.39
C LEU A 20 34.17 3.56 3.99
N LEU A 21 34.16 4.89 3.94
CA LEU A 21 33.01 5.67 3.46
C LEU A 21 32.69 5.40 1.98
N GLN A 22 33.70 5.23 1.12
CA GLN A 22 33.50 4.89 -0.30
C GLN A 22 32.95 3.47 -0.49
N ALA A 23 33.37 2.50 0.32
CA ALA A 23 32.81 1.14 0.28
C ALA A 23 31.33 1.10 0.69
N CYS A 24 30.90 1.96 1.62
CA CYS A 24 29.48 2.10 1.99
C CYS A 24 28.63 2.74 0.89
N TYR A 25 29.20 3.62 0.06
CA TYR A 25 28.50 4.26 -1.06
C TYR A 25 28.14 3.24 -2.16
N GLU A 26 29.07 2.35 -2.52
CA GLU A 26 28.83 1.31 -3.55
C GLU A 26 27.79 0.26 -3.12
N ALA A 27 27.58 0.06 -1.81
CA ALA A 27 26.50 -0.80 -1.28
C ALA A 27 25.09 -0.24 -1.51
N SER A 28 24.97 1.06 -1.84
CA SER A 28 23.69 1.71 -2.16
C SER A 28 23.41 1.85 -3.66
N ALA A 29 24.36 1.49 -4.53
CA ALA A 29 24.23 1.64 -5.99
C ALA A 29 23.92 0.32 -6.75
N SER A 30 23.80 -0.82 -6.06
CA SER A 30 23.47 -2.12 -6.66
C SER A 30 22.11 -2.65 -6.18
N SER A 31 21.04 -1.95 -6.50
CA SER A 31 19.67 -2.47 -6.40
C SER A 31 18.86 -2.07 -7.64
N SER A 32 19.35 -2.49 -8.79
CA SER A 32 18.63 -2.49 -10.06
C SER A 32 18.22 -3.93 -10.40
N LEU A 33 17.17 -4.45 -9.73
CA LEU A 33 16.54 -5.72 -10.10
C LEU A 33 15.13 -5.46 -10.68
N GLN A 34 15.11 -5.35 -12.00
CA GLN A 34 14.10 -5.78 -12.95
C GLN A 34 12.61 -5.73 -12.54
N LEU A 35 11.92 -4.74 -13.11
CA LEU A 35 10.47 -4.67 -13.29
C LEU A 35 9.97 -5.89 -14.08
N GLN A 36 9.49 -6.94 -13.41
CA GLN A 36 8.79 -8.06 -14.05
C GLN A 36 7.28 -7.88 -13.84
N LEU A 37 6.62 -7.28 -14.83
CA LEU A 37 5.17 -7.14 -14.93
C LEU A 37 4.50 -8.54 -14.99
N PRO A 38 3.59 -8.91 -14.07
CA PRO A 38 2.81 -10.14 -14.20
C PRO A 38 1.82 -9.99 -15.36
N ARG A 39 2.00 -10.80 -16.40
CA ARG A 39 1.08 -10.94 -17.53
C ARG A 39 -0.22 -11.60 -17.03
N HIS A 40 -1.21 -10.81 -16.62
CA HIS A 40 -2.57 -11.30 -16.40
C HIS A 40 -3.14 -11.83 -17.73
N GLN A 41 -3.24 -13.16 -17.86
CA GLN A 41 -3.94 -13.78 -18.97
C GLN A 41 -5.46 -13.71 -18.74
N MET A 42 -6.10 -12.73 -19.38
CA MET A 42 -7.56 -12.70 -19.57
C MET A 42 -7.97 -13.89 -20.47
N ARG A 43 -8.63 -14.90 -19.89
CA ARG A 43 -9.46 -15.83 -20.66
C ARG A 43 -10.86 -15.24 -20.81
N LYS A 44 -11.18 -14.83 -22.04
CA LYS A 44 -12.55 -14.58 -22.54
C LYS A 44 -13.44 -15.79 -22.31
N MET A 45 -14.67 -15.56 -21.85
CA MET A 45 -15.84 -16.38 -22.18
C MET A 45 -17.06 -15.48 -22.45
N LEU A 46 -17.75 -15.76 -23.56
CA LEU A 46 -18.97 -15.09 -24.06
C LEU A 46 -20.24 -15.72 -23.46
N SER A 47 -21.31 -14.93 -23.28
CA SER A 47 -22.71 -15.30 -23.63
C SER A 47 -23.67 -14.12 -23.33
N VAL A 48 -24.27 -13.43 -24.32
CA VAL A 48 -25.56 -13.67 -25.04
C VAL A 48 -26.80 -13.05 -24.35
N SER A 49 -27.33 -12.02 -25.06
CA SER A 49 -28.74 -11.59 -25.28
C SER A 49 -29.60 -10.83 -24.26
N ALA A 50 -30.18 -9.73 -24.78
CA ALA A 50 -31.19 -8.76 -24.28
C ALA A 50 -32.66 -9.35 -24.29
N PRO A 51 -33.81 -8.63 -24.04
CA PRO A 51 -34.10 -7.17 -24.18
C PRO A 51 -35.17 -6.46 -23.28
N SER A 52 -35.22 -5.11 -23.40
CA SER A 52 -36.39 -4.16 -23.35
C SER A 52 -37.14 -3.91 -22.02
N MET A 53 -37.77 -2.77 -21.65
CA MET A 53 -38.36 -1.55 -22.25
C MET A 53 -38.44 -0.42 -21.15
N PRO A 54 -38.79 0.85 -21.47
CA PRO A 54 -38.71 2.01 -20.57
C PRO A 54 -40.05 2.36 -19.86
N SER A 55 -39.98 3.13 -18.77
CA SER A 55 -41.15 3.84 -18.22
C SER A 55 -40.77 5.24 -17.74
N SER A 56 -41.56 6.21 -18.20
CA SER A 56 -41.54 7.64 -17.92
C SER A 56 -42.22 7.95 -16.58
N GLY A 57 -41.81 9.01 -15.88
CA GLY A 57 -42.59 9.52 -14.75
C GLY A 57 -41.92 10.57 -13.87
N GLY A 58 -42.29 11.84 -14.06
CA GLY A 58 -42.62 12.76 -12.96
C GLY A 58 -41.48 13.39 -12.17
N GLY A 59 -41.25 14.70 -12.39
CA GLY A 59 -40.22 15.47 -11.71
C GLY A 59 -40.46 15.74 -10.23
N ARG A 60 -39.37 16.06 -9.53
CA ARG A 60 -39.37 16.94 -8.36
C ARG A 60 -37.94 17.40 -8.07
N ARG A 61 -37.73 18.71 -8.13
CA ARG A 61 -36.52 19.42 -7.71
C ARG A 61 -36.23 19.03 -6.25
N SER A 62 -35.18 18.25 -6.06
CA SER A 62 -34.64 17.87 -4.76
C SER A 62 -33.14 18.00 -4.88
N THR A 63 -32.53 18.78 -4.00
CA THR A 63 -31.09 18.96 -3.81
C THR A 63 -30.34 17.66 -4.13
N GLU A 64 -29.46 17.68 -5.13
CA GLU A 64 -28.58 16.55 -5.46
C GLU A 64 -27.89 16.09 -4.17
N PRO A 65 -28.21 14.89 -3.65
CA PRO A 65 -27.27 14.18 -2.80
C PRO A 65 -26.05 13.98 -3.69
N LEU A 66 -24.85 14.25 -3.18
CA LEU A 66 -23.62 13.84 -3.85
C LEU A 66 -23.77 12.33 -4.13
N GLU A 67 -24.08 11.94 -5.37
CA GLU A 67 -24.19 10.54 -5.76
C GLU A 67 -22.78 9.97 -5.59
N LEU A 68 -22.60 9.23 -4.50
CA LEU A 68 -21.41 8.44 -4.29
C LEU A 68 -21.48 7.32 -5.31
N GLU A 69 -20.85 7.53 -6.45
CA GLU A 69 -20.73 6.50 -7.48
C GLU A 69 -19.87 5.38 -6.92
N GLU A 70 -20.32 4.13 -7.10
CA GLU A 70 -19.51 2.96 -6.80
C GLU A 70 -18.24 3.04 -7.65
N CYS A 71 -17.09 3.01 -6.99
CA CYS A 71 -15.82 3.20 -7.66
C CYS A 71 -15.35 1.90 -8.31
N SER A 72 -14.67 2.00 -9.45
CA SER A 72 -13.91 0.84 -9.95
C SER A 72 -12.85 0.49 -8.93
N LYS A 73 -12.77 -0.79 -8.55
CA LYS A 73 -11.79 -1.32 -7.58
C LYS A 73 -10.35 -1.09 -8.04
N ASP A 74 -10.15 -0.96 -9.35
CA ASP A 74 -8.83 -0.74 -9.97
C ASP A 74 -8.26 0.68 -9.72
N LEU A 75 -9.07 1.60 -9.19
CA LEU A 75 -8.65 2.97 -8.86
C LEU A 75 -7.91 3.07 -7.52
N LEU A 76 -7.87 1.97 -6.75
CA LEU A 76 -7.08 1.87 -5.53
C LEU A 76 -6.09 0.72 -5.65
N GLU A 77 -4.81 1.05 -5.76
CA GLU A 77 -3.74 0.07 -5.75
C GLU A 77 -3.33 -0.28 -4.33
N VAL A 78 -3.14 -1.58 -4.08
CA VAL A 78 -2.66 -2.11 -2.80
C VAL A 78 -1.26 -2.67 -3.01
N PHE A 79 -0.28 -2.05 -2.36
CA PHE A 79 1.09 -2.51 -2.38
C PHE A 79 1.47 -3.10 -1.02
N GLN A 80 2.16 -4.25 -1.04
CA GLN A 80 2.62 -4.91 0.18
C GLN A 80 4.05 -5.43 -0.01
N ILE A 81 4.92 -5.12 0.95
CA ILE A 81 6.32 -5.55 0.95
C ILE A 81 6.76 -6.03 2.33
N ASN A 82 7.83 -6.83 2.34
CA ASN A 82 8.55 -7.14 3.56
C ASN A 82 9.12 -5.85 4.16
N ALA A 83 8.96 -5.68 5.46
CA ALA A 83 9.51 -4.59 6.23
C ALA A 83 10.56 -5.12 7.22
N PRO A 84 11.44 -4.24 7.76
CA PRO A 84 12.33 -4.63 8.86
C PRO A 84 11.52 -5.24 10.00
N SER A 85 11.99 -6.36 10.55
CA SER A 85 11.32 -7.03 11.65
C SER A 85 11.08 -6.07 12.81
N MET A 86 9.87 -6.08 13.35
CA MET A 86 9.53 -5.29 14.54
C MET A 86 10.22 -5.86 15.80
N ALA A 87 10.14 -5.12 16.91
CA ALA A 87 10.69 -5.55 18.18
C ALA A 87 10.18 -6.96 18.54
N GLY A 88 11.09 -7.88 18.85
CA GLY A 88 10.76 -9.29 19.09
C GLY A 88 11.05 -10.24 17.92
N GLY A 89 11.54 -9.73 16.78
CA GLY A 89 12.03 -10.57 15.68
C GLY A 89 10.92 -11.23 14.85
N ILE A 90 9.68 -10.79 15.04
CA ILE A 90 8.53 -11.23 14.25
C ILE A 90 8.64 -10.60 12.85
N PRO A 91 8.40 -11.34 11.76
CA PRO A 91 8.35 -10.76 10.42
C PRO A 91 7.34 -9.62 10.36
N ALA A 92 7.68 -8.59 9.59
CA ALA A 92 6.84 -7.42 9.43
C ALA A 92 6.58 -7.15 7.95
N TYR A 93 5.44 -6.56 7.66
CA TYR A 93 5.01 -6.22 6.32
C TYR A 93 4.50 -4.78 6.30
N SER A 94 4.96 -4.00 5.32
CA SER A 94 4.43 -2.66 5.04
C SER A 94 3.35 -2.76 3.99
N VAL A 95 2.22 -2.11 4.24
CA VAL A 95 1.11 -1.99 3.29
C VAL A 95 0.90 -0.53 2.96
N GLU A 96 0.63 -0.26 1.68
CA GLU A 96 0.29 1.05 1.18
C GLU A 96 -0.94 0.96 0.26
N PHE A 97 -1.90 1.85 0.51
CA PHE A 97 -3.09 2.04 -0.32
C PHE A 97 -2.94 3.36 -1.08
N THR A 98 -2.90 3.27 -2.41
CA THR A 98 -2.64 4.41 -3.29
C THR A 98 -3.82 4.62 -4.21
N ASN A 99 -4.42 5.81 -4.14
CA ASN A 99 -5.47 6.23 -5.08
C ASN A 99 -4.81 6.63 -6.41
N THR A 100 -5.11 5.91 -7.49
CA THR A 100 -4.58 6.17 -8.83
C THR A 100 -5.46 7.12 -9.66
N CYS A 101 -6.64 7.47 -9.14
CA CYS A 101 -7.57 8.40 -9.78
C CYS A 101 -7.10 9.85 -9.66
N MET A 102 -6.71 10.48 -10.76
CA MET A 102 -6.16 11.85 -10.73
C MET A 102 -7.20 12.95 -10.44
N GLU A 103 -8.48 12.70 -10.73
CA GLU A 103 -9.56 13.70 -10.64
C GLU A 103 -10.67 13.25 -9.68
N CYS A 104 -10.37 12.34 -8.74
CA CYS A 104 -11.35 11.90 -7.75
C CYS A 104 -10.73 11.50 -6.42
N LEU A 105 -11.57 11.55 -5.40
CA LEU A 105 -11.28 11.08 -4.06
C LEU A 105 -11.95 9.72 -3.85
N VAL A 106 -11.16 8.70 -3.51
CA VAL A 106 -11.65 7.37 -3.15
C VAL A 106 -11.89 7.34 -1.64
N CYS A 107 -13.09 7.02 -1.20
CA CYS A 107 -13.47 6.95 0.22
C CYS A 107 -14.23 5.66 0.54
N ASP A 108 -14.54 5.46 1.82
CA ASP A 108 -15.27 4.28 2.33
C ASP A 108 -14.71 2.96 1.80
N VAL A 109 -13.37 2.82 1.89
CA VAL A 109 -12.64 1.70 1.33
C VAL A 109 -12.70 0.52 2.28
N HIS A 110 -13.33 -0.54 1.81
CA HIS A 110 -13.32 -1.85 2.44
C HIS A 110 -12.36 -2.79 1.70
N VAL A 111 -11.65 -3.60 2.48
CA VAL A 111 -10.65 -4.55 2.01
C VAL A 111 -10.99 -5.93 2.55
N ALA A 112 -11.06 -6.90 1.65
CA ALA A 112 -11.07 -8.30 2.02
C ALA A 112 -9.70 -8.68 2.59
N CYS A 113 -9.66 -8.90 3.90
CA CYS A 113 -8.46 -9.11 4.70
C CYS A 113 -8.44 -10.48 5.43
N GLY A 114 -9.38 -11.38 5.12
CA GLY A 114 -9.51 -12.68 5.77
C GLY A 114 -9.63 -12.60 7.30
N ASP A 115 -8.84 -13.40 8.00
CA ASP A 115 -8.70 -13.42 9.46
C ASP A 115 -7.56 -12.53 9.96
N PHE A 116 -7.30 -11.40 9.27
CA PHE A 116 -6.22 -10.47 9.60
C PHE A 116 -6.01 -10.28 11.10
N ALA A 117 -4.76 -10.46 11.51
CA ALA A 117 -4.28 -10.25 12.85
C ALA A 117 -2.85 -9.69 12.79
N SER A 118 -2.49 -8.89 13.80
CA SER A 118 -1.13 -8.40 13.96
C SER A 118 -0.66 -8.55 15.40
N ASN A 119 0.62 -8.83 15.55
CA ASN A 119 1.33 -8.80 16.83
C ASN A 119 1.56 -7.37 17.34
N ASP A 120 1.53 -6.38 16.44
CA ASP A 120 1.78 -4.98 16.75
C ASP A 120 0.49 -4.15 16.69
N VAL A 121 0.47 -3.04 17.43
CA VAL A 121 -0.66 -2.12 17.43
C VAL A 121 -0.61 -1.27 16.18
N ILE A 122 -1.60 -1.46 15.30
CA ILE A 122 -1.82 -0.62 14.12
C ILE A 122 -2.70 0.55 14.52
N ASP A 123 -2.43 1.73 13.97
CA ASP A 123 -3.28 2.89 14.14
C ASP A 123 -4.68 2.61 13.54
N PRO A 124 -5.74 2.54 14.38
CA PRO A 124 -7.09 2.18 13.93
C PRO A 124 -7.73 3.26 13.04
N THR A 125 -7.14 4.45 12.95
CA THR A 125 -7.55 5.49 11.98
C THR A 125 -7.01 5.21 10.59
N LYS A 126 -5.92 4.46 10.46
CA LYS A 126 -5.34 4.05 9.17
C LYS A 126 -5.91 2.73 8.68
N PHE A 127 -6.06 1.76 9.58
CA PHE A 127 -6.55 0.44 9.22
C PHE A 127 -7.14 -0.26 10.43
N ARG A 128 -8.37 -0.76 10.30
CA ARG A 128 -8.99 -1.57 11.34
C ARG A 128 -9.88 -2.65 10.76
N ARG A 129 -9.87 -3.82 11.39
CA ARG A 129 -10.76 -4.92 11.05
C ARG A 129 -12.14 -4.68 11.65
N LEU A 130 -13.18 -4.69 10.83
CA LEU A 130 -14.58 -4.56 11.26
C LEU A 130 -15.20 -5.94 11.53
N GLY A 131 -14.79 -6.95 10.76
CA GLY A 131 -15.32 -8.30 10.84
C GLY A 131 -14.41 -9.34 10.19
N PHE A 132 -14.90 -10.57 10.05
CA PHE A 132 -14.21 -11.55 9.22
C PHE A 132 -14.21 -11.08 7.77
N ASN A 133 -13.02 -11.04 7.16
CA ASN A 133 -12.81 -10.65 5.78
C ASN A 133 -13.31 -9.23 5.43
N ASP A 134 -13.41 -8.35 6.42
CA ASP A 134 -13.82 -6.97 6.25
C ASP A 134 -12.96 -6.04 7.11
N CYS A 135 -12.14 -5.23 6.44
CA CYS A 135 -11.27 -4.23 7.03
C CYS A 135 -11.51 -2.86 6.41
N LEU A 136 -11.56 -1.83 7.26
CA LEU A 136 -11.76 -0.44 6.87
C LEU A 136 -10.41 0.30 6.79
N VAL A 137 -10.18 0.99 5.68
CA VAL A 137 -8.99 1.82 5.45
C VAL A 137 -9.30 3.28 5.74
N ASN A 138 -8.33 4.00 6.29
CA ASN A 138 -8.40 5.44 6.57
C ASN A 138 -9.61 5.87 7.43
N GLY A 139 -10.16 4.96 8.24
CA GLY A 139 -11.37 5.21 9.00
C GLY A 139 -12.60 5.53 8.13
N GLY A 140 -12.57 5.18 6.84
CA GLY A 140 -13.59 5.50 5.84
C GLY A 140 -13.42 6.87 5.16
N LEU A 141 -12.43 7.66 5.58
CA LEU A 141 -12.14 8.97 4.99
C LEU A 141 -11.52 8.84 3.59
N SER A 142 -11.64 9.90 2.80
CA SER A 142 -11.07 9.98 1.45
C SER A 142 -9.55 9.82 1.44
N ILE A 143 -9.06 9.08 0.46
CA ILE A 143 -7.66 8.90 0.12
C ILE A 143 -7.37 9.79 -1.09
N GLU A 144 -6.51 10.79 -0.91
CA GLU A 144 -6.09 11.69 -2.00
C GLU A 144 -4.92 11.03 -2.78
N PRO A 145 -4.82 11.22 -4.11
CA PRO A 145 -3.75 10.60 -4.91
C PRO A 145 -2.33 10.95 -4.45
N SER A 146 -2.15 12.12 -3.85
CA SER A 146 -0.90 12.66 -3.31
C SER A 146 -0.56 12.13 -1.91
N PHE A 147 -1.55 11.57 -1.19
CA PHE A 147 -1.43 11.17 0.21
C PHE A 147 -1.91 9.73 0.41
N PRO A 148 -1.06 8.73 0.08
CA PRO A 148 -1.40 7.34 0.28
C PRO A 148 -1.49 6.99 1.77
N VAL A 149 -2.27 5.95 2.07
CA VAL A 149 -2.44 5.46 3.45
C VAL A 149 -1.52 4.27 3.64
N SER A 150 -0.56 4.40 4.55
CA SER A 150 0.41 3.33 4.84
C SER A 150 0.52 2.99 6.32
N PHE A 151 0.70 1.69 6.58
CA PHE A 151 0.96 1.14 7.91
C PHE A 151 1.83 -0.11 7.80
N GLN A 152 2.40 -0.53 8.93
CA GLN A 152 3.15 -1.77 9.06
C GLN A 152 2.46 -2.69 10.05
N TYR A 153 2.51 -3.99 9.81
CA TYR A 153 1.99 -5.01 10.73
C TYR A 153 2.99 -6.15 10.88
N GLY A 154 3.11 -6.70 12.09
CA GLY A 154 3.87 -7.91 12.36
C GLY A 154 2.98 -9.15 12.35
N ASN A 155 3.40 -10.22 11.67
CA ASN A 155 2.83 -11.57 11.75
C ASN A 155 3.83 -12.58 11.15
N SER A 156 3.59 -13.88 11.35
CA SER A 156 4.41 -14.97 10.79
C SER A 156 4.32 -15.10 9.27
N PHE A 157 3.25 -14.59 8.64
CA PHE A 157 3.05 -14.61 7.19
C PHE A 157 2.25 -13.37 6.74
N PRO A 158 2.38 -12.96 5.46
CA PRO A 158 1.62 -11.83 4.94
C PRO A 158 0.16 -12.22 4.68
N TYR A 159 -0.76 -11.29 4.90
CA TYR A 159 -2.16 -11.42 4.50
C TYR A 159 -2.40 -10.84 3.12
N PRO A 160 -3.10 -11.57 2.22
CA PRO A 160 -3.58 -10.99 0.97
C PRO A 160 -4.63 -9.92 1.30
N MET A 161 -4.47 -8.74 0.68
CA MET A 161 -5.38 -7.61 0.84
C MET A 161 -5.91 -7.23 -0.53
N THR A 162 -7.21 -7.40 -0.73
CA THR A 162 -7.88 -7.05 -2.01
C THR A 162 -9.05 -6.14 -1.75
N VAL A 163 -9.19 -5.08 -2.55
CA VAL A 163 -10.29 -4.11 -2.41
C VAL A 163 -11.62 -4.83 -2.63
N SER A 164 -12.50 -4.81 -1.62
CA SER A 164 -13.83 -5.42 -1.71
C SER A 164 -14.87 -4.43 -2.22
N SER A 165 -14.86 -3.20 -1.71
CA SER A 165 -15.69 -2.07 -2.16
C SER A 165 -15.02 -0.73 -1.84
N ALA A 166 -15.37 0.29 -2.61
CA ALA A 166 -14.96 1.67 -2.40
C ALA A 166 -15.97 2.60 -3.05
N SER A 167 -16.08 3.81 -2.51
CA SER A 167 -16.92 4.88 -3.05
C SER A 167 -16.05 5.99 -3.61
N CYS A 168 -16.56 6.75 -4.58
CA CYS A 168 -15.79 7.82 -5.21
C CYS A 168 -16.56 9.14 -5.26
N HIS A 169 -15.83 10.22 -5.00
CA HIS A 169 -16.29 11.58 -5.19
C HIS A 169 -15.45 12.26 -6.26
N ARG A 170 -16.05 12.59 -7.40
CA ARG A 170 -15.41 13.44 -8.42
C ARG A 170 -15.55 14.90 -8.04
N ASN A 171 -14.48 15.65 -8.27
CA ASN A 171 -14.43 17.09 -8.10
C ASN A 171 -14.85 17.82 -9.39
#